data_AF-A0A2D9TUB5-F1
#
_entry.id   AF-A0A2D9TUB5-F1
#
_cell.length_a   1.000
_cell.length_b   1.000
_cell.length_c   1.000
_cell.angle_alpha   90.00
_cell.angle_beta   90.00
_cell.angle_gamma   90.00
#
_symmetry.space_group_name_H-M   'P 1'
#
loop_
_entity.id
_entity.type
_entity.pdbx_description
1 polymer ?
#
loop_
_entity_poly.entity_id
_entity_poly.type
_entity_poly.pdbx_seq_one_letter_code
_entity_poly.pdbx_strand_id
1 'polypeptide(L)'
;MSLSHALLNALLEYPGSGLELARRFDRSVGFFWPATHQQIYRELGRLEEAGLVKSTAQDGSRGRKKTYQVLPAGRQALETWVAQVDDPPALRDALLVRLRCEALLQNNSVANDLKHRLAQHQQQLADYRAIEQRDFADRPLNRAQTLRYLLLQSGLKHEANQAEFCKRALALIEVDS
;
A
#
# COMPACT_ATOMS: atom_id res chain seq x y z
N MET A 1 1.67 -3.10 -12.57
CA MET A 1 1.17 -3.52 -11.22
C MET A 1 -0.31 -3.11 -11.03
N SER A 2 -1.18 -3.94 -10.43
CA SER A 2 -2.61 -3.64 -10.21
C SER A 2 -3.09 -4.11 -8.83
N LEU A 3 -4.06 -3.39 -8.23
CA LEU A 3 -4.77 -3.78 -7.00
C LEU A 3 -5.36 -5.20 -7.12
N SER A 4 -5.74 -5.62 -8.32
CA SER A 4 -6.26 -6.97 -8.60
C SER A 4 -5.26 -8.05 -8.19
N HIS A 5 -3.98 -7.94 -8.57
CA HIS A 5 -2.94 -8.93 -8.25
C HIS A 5 -2.62 -8.94 -6.75
N ALA A 6 -2.60 -7.75 -6.13
CA ALA A 6 -2.43 -7.61 -4.69
C ALA A 6 -3.53 -8.34 -3.91
N LEU A 7 -4.79 -8.22 -4.34
CA LEU A 7 -5.94 -8.91 -3.74
C LEU A 7 -5.92 -10.42 -4.00
N LEU A 8 -5.54 -10.86 -5.20
CA LEU A 8 -5.36 -12.28 -5.50
C LEU A 8 -4.31 -12.92 -4.59
N ASN A 9 -3.15 -12.27 -4.42
CA ASN A 9 -2.12 -12.75 -3.50
C ASN A 9 -2.65 -12.84 -2.06
N ALA A 10 -3.31 -11.78 -1.58
CA ALA A 10 -3.85 -11.74 -0.22
C ALA A 10 -4.94 -12.82 0.03
N LEU A 11 -5.74 -13.15 -0.98
CA LEU A 11 -6.73 -14.23 -0.91
C LEU A 11 -6.10 -15.63 -1.01
N LEU A 12 -4.97 -15.79 -1.71
CA LEU A 12 -4.21 -17.05 -1.75
C LEU A 12 -3.53 -17.33 -0.40
N GLU A 13 -3.02 -16.30 0.28
CA GLU A 13 -2.46 -16.45 1.63
C GLU A 13 -3.54 -16.87 2.64
N TYR A 14 -4.72 -16.25 2.57
CA TYR A 14 -5.83 -16.62 3.44
C TYR A 14 -7.19 -16.24 2.83
N PRO A 15 -8.02 -17.22 2.41
CA PRO A 15 -9.40 -16.99 1.98
C PRO A 15 -10.23 -16.39 3.11
N GLY A 16 -11.03 -15.36 2.83
CA GLY A 16 -11.76 -14.69 3.91
C GLY A 16 -12.82 -13.72 3.42
N SER A 17 -13.49 -13.08 4.36
CA SER A 17 -14.46 -12.04 4.03
C SER A 17 -13.78 -10.79 3.51
N GLY A 18 -14.49 -9.98 2.71
CA GLY A 18 -13.95 -8.70 2.23
C GLY A 18 -13.48 -7.75 3.35
N LEU A 19 -14.13 -7.80 4.51
CA LEU A 19 -13.75 -7.01 5.69
C LEU A 19 -12.45 -7.52 6.33
N GLU A 20 -12.30 -8.84 6.47
CA GLU A 20 -11.06 -9.44 6.98
C GLU A 20 -9.91 -9.22 6.01
N LEU A 21 -10.18 -9.32 4.71
CA LEU A 21 -9.21 -9.03 3.67
C LEU A 21 -8.74 -7.58 3.77
N ALA A 22 -9.66 -6.60 3.84
CA ALA A 22 -9.31 -5.19 3.96
C ALA A 22 -8.44 -4.91 5.19
N ARG A 23 -8.83 -5.41 6.37
CA ARG A 23 -8.06 -5.24 7.61
C ARG A 23 -6.64 -5.84 7.54
N ARG A 24 -6.48 -6.94 6.81
CA ARG A 24 -5.16 -7.56 6.61
C ARG A 24 -4.36 -6.85 5.54
N PHE A 25 -5.03 -6.33 4.52
CA PHE A 25 -4.42 -5.59 3.43
C PHE A 25 -3.63 -4.40 4.00
N ASP A 26 -4.23 -3.67 4.95
CA ASP A 26 -3.56 -2.57 5.68
C ASP A 26 -2.28 -2.99 6.43
N ARG A 27 -2.12 -4.28 6.72
CA ARG A 27 -1.01 -4.83 7.51
C ARG A 27 -0.01 -5.67 6.68
N SER A 28 -0.19 -5.78 5.37
CA SER A 28 0.71 -6.55 4.50
C SER A 28 1.00 -5.84 3.19
N VAL A 29 0.06 -5.86 2.24
CA VAL A 29 0.26 -5.35 0.88
C VAL A 29 0.00 -3.84 0.78
N GLY A 30 -0.76 -3.29 1.73
CA GLY A 30 -1.06 -1.86 1.84
C GLY A 30 0.19 -0.99 1.99
N PHE A 31 1.34 -1.56 2.37
CA PHE A 31 2.59 -0.81 2.55
C PHE A 31 3.12 -0.17 1.26
N PHE A 32 2.90 -0.83 0.13
CA PHE A 32 3.37 -0.38 -1.19
C PHE A 32 2.22 -0.25 -2.19
N TRP A 33 1.00 -0.60 -1.78
CA TRP A 33 -0.20 -0.45 -2.59
C TRP A 33 -1.38 -0.01 -1.74
N PRO A 34 -1.42 1.26 -1.28
CA PRO A 34 -2.51 1.74 -0.46
C PRO A 34 -3.83 1.65 -1.23
N ALA A 35 -4.86 1.09 -0.58
CA ALA A 35 -6.19 0.98 -1.14
C ALA A 35 -7.24 1.19 -0.05
N THR A 36 -8.23 2.04 -0.32
CA THR A 36 -9.36 2.20 0.59
C THR A 36 -10.22 0.94 0.60
N HIS A 37 -10.97 0.72 1.68
CA HIS A 37 -11.94 -0.38 1.73
C HIS A 37 -12.87 -0.37 0.52
N GLN A 38 -13.33 0.81 0.08
CA GLN A 38 -14.19 0.94 -1.09
C GLN A 38 -13.50 0.48 -2.38
N GLN A 39 -12.23 0.83 -2.57
CA GLN A 39 -11.43 0.36 -3.71
C GLN A 39 -11.28 -1.17 -3.67
N ILE A 40 -11.03 -1.74 -2.48
CA ILE A 40 -10.93 -3.19 -2.29
C ILE A 40 -12.24 -3.89 -2.67
N TYR A 41 -13.38 -3.45 -2.15
CA TYR A 41 -14.68 -4.07 -2.47
C TYR A 41 -15.05 -3.96 -3.95
N ARG A 42 -14.79 -2.80 -4.57
CA ARG A 42 -15.03 -2.62 -6.00
C ARG A 42 -14.16 -3.57 -6.83
N GLU A 43 -12.90 -3.73 -6.44
CA GLU A 43 -11.98 -4.59 -7.17
C GLU A 43 -12.28 -6.08 -6.95
N LEU A 44 -12.75 -6.48 -5.76
CA LEU A 44 -13.26 -7.83 -5.52
C LEU A 44 -14.45 -8.18 -6.42
N GLY A 45 -15.36 -7.22 -6.65
CA GLY A 45 -16.47 -7.40 -7.60
C GLY A 45 -15.98 -7.64 -9.02
N ARG A 46 -14.99 -6.87 -9.48
CA ARG A 46 -14.37 -7.06 -10.81
C ARG A 46 -13.67 -8.41 -10.95
N LEU A 47 -12.95 -8.84 -9.92
CA LEU A 47 -12.29 -10.14 -9.91
C LEU A 47 -13.31 -11.29 -9.99
N GLU A 48 -14.47 -11.13 -9.37
CA GLU A 48 -15.57 -12.09 -9.41
C GLU A 48 -16.24 -12.12 -10.80
N GLU A 49 -16.55 -10.95 -11.37
CA GLU A 49 -17.06 -10.80 -12.73
C GLU A 49 -16.12 -11.40 -13.78
N ALA A 50 -14.80 -11.28 -13.57
CA ALA A 50 -13.78 -11.85 -14.44
C ALA A 50 -13.53 -13.35 -14.22
N GLY A 51 -14.24 -14.01 -13.29
CA GLY A 51 -14.05 -15.44 -13.00
C GLY A 51 -12.70 -15.78 -12.39
N LEU A 52 -12.03 -14.80 -11.77
CA LEU A 52 -10.73 -15.00 -11.11
C LEU A 52 -10.89 -15.38 -9.63
N VAL A 53 -12.00 -14.97 -9.02
CA VAL A 53 -12.42 -15.37 -7.68
C VAL A 53 -13.89 -15.80 -7.70
N LYS A 54 -14.31 -16.55 -6.69
CA LYS A 54 -15.73 -16.81 -6.39
C LYS A 54 -16.05 -16.30 -4.99
N SER A 55 -17.23 -15.71 -4.80
CA SER A 55 -17.78 -15.50 -3.46
C SER A 55 -18.72 -16.64 -3.05
N THR A 56 -18.64 -17.02 -1.77
CA THR A 56 -19.62 -17.90 -1.13
C THR A 56 -20.31 -17.12 -0.01
N ALA A 57 -21.64 -17.24 0.06
CA ALA A 57 -22.41 -16.81 1.22
C ALA A 57 -22.50 -18.01 2.18
N GLN A 58 -22.20 -17.81 3.47
CA GLN A 58 -22.47 -18.85 4.46
C GLN A 58 -23.99 -18.96 4.70
N ASP A 59 -24.58 -20.12 4.44
CA ASP A 59 -26.03 -20.36 4.48
C ASP A 59 -26.69 -20.01 5.83
N GLY A 60 -27.68 -19.10 5.81
CA GLY A 60 -28.71 -19.07 6.86
C GLY A 60 -29.05 -17.76 7.61
N SER A 61 -28.71 -16.55 7.16
CA SER A 61 -29.44 -15.33 7.61
C SER A 61 -29.15 -14.07 6.76
N ARG A 62 -30.14 -13.17 6.63
CA ARG A 62 -30.01 -11.86 5.96
C ARG A 62 -28.89 -11.04 6.61
N GLY A 63 -27.90 -10.61 5.79
CA GLY A 63 -26.79 -9.74 6.21
C GLY A 63 -25.41 -10.39 6.35
N ARG A 64 -25.16 -11.57 5.75
CA ARG A 64 -23.90 -12.30 5.98
C ARG A 64 -22.73 -11.89 5.10
N LYS A 65 -21.54 -11.98 5.71
CA LYS A 65 -20.21 -11.76 5.12
C LYS A 65 -19.98 -12.71 3.93
N LYS A 66 -19.79 -12.14 2.73
CA LYS A 66 -19.26 -12.87 1.58
C LYS A 66 -17.82 -13.25 1.84
N THR A 67 -17.47 -14.52 1.70
CA THR A 67 -16.08 -15.00 1.68
C THR A 67 -15.62 -15.19 0.24
N TYR A 68 -14.40 -14.77 -0.07
CA TYR A 68 -13.83 -14.87 -1.41
C TYR A 68 -12.76 -15.97 -1.45
N GLN A 69 -12.75 -16.71 -2.55
CA GLN A 69 -11.74 -17.73 -2.83
C GLN A 69 -11.20 -17.55 -4.25
N VAL A 70 -9.88 -17.61 -4.41
CA VAL A 70 -9.22 -17.57 -5.72
C VAL A 70 -9.52 -18.84 -6.51
N LEU A 71 -9.88 -18.66 -7.79
CA LEU A 71 -10.10 -19.74 -8.75
C LEU A 71 -8.80 -20.11 -9.47
N PRO A 72 -8.72 -21.28 -10.13
CA PRO A 72 -7.54 -21.65 -10.92
C PRO A 72 -7.11 -20.58 -11.92
N ALA A 73 -8.07 -19.93 -12.60
CA ALA A 73 -7.81 -18.81 -13.50
C ALA A 73 -7.14 -17.61 -12.79
N GLY A 74 -7.56 -17.29 -11.55
CA GLY A 74 -6.94 -16.24 -10.75
C GLY A 74 -5.49 -16.57 -10.35
N ARG A 75 -5.20 -17.83 -10.05
CA ARG A 75 -3.82 -18.29 -9.81
C ARG A 75 -2.95 -18.16 -11.06
N GLN A 76 -3.45 -18.62 -12.21
CA GLN A 76 -2.73 -18.53 -13.48
C GLN A 76 -2.47 -17.07 -13.90
N ALA A 77 -3.45 -16.18 -13.66
CA ALA A 77 -3.27 -14.75 -13.89
C ALA A 77 -2.13 -14.17 -13.03
N LEU A 78 -2.06 -14.55 -11.76
CA LEU A 78 -0.98 -14.12 -10.87
C LEU A 78 0.38 -14.69 -11.30
N GLU A 79 0.45 -15.97 -11.67
CA GLU A 79 1.68 -16.59 -12.17
C GLU A 79 2.20 -15.90 -13.44
N THR A 80 1.30 -15.62 -14.38
CA THR A 80 1.62 -14.89 -15.61
C THR A 80 2.16 -13.51 -15.30
N TRP A 81 1.51 -12.78 -14.39
CA TRP A 81 1.89 -11.43 -14.01
C TRP A 81 3.22 -11.37 -13.25
N VAL A 82 3.49 -12.31 -12.34
CA VAL A 82 4.78 -12.37 -11.61
C VAL A 82 5.96 -12.61 -12.56
N ALA A 83 5.73 -13.29 -13.69
CA ALA A 83 6.76 -13.55 -14.69
C ALA A 83 7.00 -12.38 -15.67
N GLN A 84 6.18 -11.32 -15.63
CA GLN A 84 6.34 -10.16 -16.50
C GLN A 84 7.52 -9.29 -16.07
N VAL A 85 8.20 -8.71 -17.06
CA VAL A 85 9.25 -7.71 -16.86
C VAL A 85 8.70 -6.37 -17.29
N ASP A 86 8.53 -5.47 -16.33
CA ASP A 86 8.10 -4.09 -16.55
C ASP A 86 9.28 -3.14 -16.29
N ASP A 87 9.37 -2.05 -17.04
CA ASP A 87 10.26 -0.95 -16.69
C ASP A 87 9.81 -0.29 -15.37
N PRO A 88 10.75 0.24 -14.55
CA PRO A 88 10.38 1.00 -13.36
C PRO A 88 9.44 2.17 -13.71
N PRO A 89 8.41 2.43 -12.88
CA PRO A 89 7.50 3.54 -13.15
C PRO A 89 8.24 4.88 -13.09
N ALA A 90 7.94 5.77 -14.03
CA ALA A 90 8.43 7.14 -13.98
C ALA A 90 7.94 7.84 -12.71
N LEU A 91 8.83 8.58 -12.04
CA LEU A 91 8.46 9.41 -10.90
C LEU A 91 7.56 10.57 -11.35
N ARG A 92 6.30 10.56 -10.91
CA ARG A 92 5.31 11.59 -11.21
C ARG A 92 4.69 12.10 -9.92
N ASP A 93 5.29 13.13 -9.33
CA ASP A 93 4.80 13.78 -8.12
C ASP A 93 4.60 15.28 -8.35
N ALA A 94 3.36 15.73 -8.19
CA ALA A 94 2.99 17.14 -8.34
C ALA A 94 3.69 18.05 -7.33
N LEU A 95 4.03 17.55 -6.13
CA LEU A 95 4.74 18.32 -5.11
C LEU A 95 6.12 18.77 -5.62
N LEU A 96 6.84 17.90 -6.32
CA LEU A 96 8.17 18.22 -6.83
C LEU A 96 8.12 19.35 -7.88
N VAL A 97 7.10 19.33 -8.75
CA VAL A 97 6.86 20.41 -9.70
C VAL A 97 6.45 21.70 -8.98
N ARG A 98 5.59 21.61 -7.96
CA ARG A 98 5.21 22.78 -7.16
C ARG A 98 6.39 23.40 -6.43
N LEU A 99 7.30 22.61 -5.85
CA LEU A 99 8.54 23.09 -5.26
C LEU A 99 9.45 23.77 -6.29
N ARG A 100 9.49 23.26 -7.52
CA ARG A 100 10.22 23.90 -8.61
C ARG A 100 9.64 25.28 -8.97
N CYS A 101 8.32 25.44 -8.89
CA CYS A 101 7.64 26.72 -9.05
C CYS A 101 7.84 27.64 -7.83
N GLU A 102 7.82 27.08 -6.61
CA GLU A 102 8.05 27.84 -5.37
C GLU A 102 9.42 28.52 -5.39
N ALA A 103 10.46 27.85 -5.92
CA ALA A 103 11.79 28.45 -6.09
C ALA A 103 11.80 29.72 -6.98
N LEU A 104 10.77 29.94 -7.80
CA LEU A 104 10.58 31.14 -8.62
C LEU A 104 9.60 32.14 -7.98
N LEU A 105 8.54 31.65 -7.34
CA LEU A 105 7.45 32.47 -6.80
C LEU A 105 7.75 33.02 -5.40
N GLN A 106 8.48 32.27 -4.57
CA GLN A 106 8.92 32.64 -3.22
C GLN A 106 7.78 33.23 -2.37
N ASN A 107 6.61 32.57 -2.40
CA ASN A 107 5.39 33.05 -1.73
C ASN A 107 4.85 32.05 -0.70
N ASN A 108 5.61 30.98 -0.42
CA ASN A 108 5.36 29.96 0.59
C ASN A 108 4.06 29.16 0.36
N SER A 109 3.52 29.16 -0.85
CA SER A 109 2.25 28.53 -1.19
C SER A 109 2.20 27.02 -0.93
N VAL A 110 3.36 26.36 -1.02
CA VAL A 110 3.48 24.90 -0.85
C VAL A 110 3.62 24.46 0.61
N ALA A 111 3.81 25.38 1.56
CA ALA A 111 4.10 25.04 2.96
C ALA A 111 3.00 24.17 3.60
N ASN A 112 1.73 24.45 3.31
CA ASN A 112 0.61 23.67 3.84
C ASN A 112 0.59 22.22 3.32
N ASP A 113 0.87 22.00 2.03
CA ASP A 113 0.96 20.66 1.43
C ASP A 113 2.14 19.88 2.03
N LEU A 114 3.30 20.54 2.20
CA LEU A 114 4.47 19.94 2.84
C LEU A 114 4.21 19.53 4.29
N LYS A 115 3.56 20.40 5.10
CA LYS A 115 3.19 20.09 6.50
C LYS A 115 2.24 18.90 6.57
N HIS A 116 1.24 18.88 5.69
CA HIS A 116 0.28 17.79 5.63
C HIS A 116 0.97 16.45 5.32
N ARG A 117 1.81 16.43 4.28
CA ARG A 117 2.56 15.23 3.88
C ARG A 117 3.57 14.78 4.93
N LEU A 118 4.28 15.72 5.56
CA LEU A 118 5.19 15.42 6.65
C LEU A 118 4.46 14.67 7.77
N ALA A 119 3.30 15.15 8.21
CA ALA A 119 2.51 14.48 9.23
C ALA A 119 2.07 13.07 8.81
N GLN A 120 1.64 12.90 7.55
CA GLN A 120 1.26 11.58 7.02
C GLN A 120 2.44 10.60 6.98
N HIS A 121 3.59 11.01 6.43
CA HIS A 121 4.78 10.16 6.36
C HIS A 121 5.32 9.81 7.75
N GLN A 122 5.26 10.75 8.71
CA GLN A 122 5.65 10.46 10.09
C GLN A 122 4.72 9.45 10.78
N GLN A 123 3.41 9.58 10.59
CA GLN A 123 2.44 8.62 11.11
C GLN A 123 2.68 7.24 10.50
N GLN A 124 2.83 7.15 9.18
CA GLN A 124 3.06 5.89 8.49
C GLN A 124 4.38 5.23 8.91
N LEU A 125 5.44 6.02 9.08
CA LEU A 125 6.72 5.56 9.60
C LEU A 125 6.61 4.99 11.03
N ALA A 126 5.81 5.62 11.89
CA ALA A 126 5.56 5.13 13.24
C ALA A 126 4.82 3.78 13.21
N ASP A 127 3.81 3.66 12.34
CA ASP A 127 3.06 2.42 12.17
C ASP A 127 3.96 1.27 11.68
N TYR A 128 4.85 1.53 10.71
CA TYR A 128 5.81 0.53 10.22
C TYR A 128 6.82 0.11 11.28
N ARG A 129 7.30 1.03 12.10
CA ARG A 129 8.20 0.69 13.22
C ARG A 129 7.51 -0.19 14.26
N ALA A 130 6.24 0.07 14.55
CA ALA A 130 5.46 -0.78 15.45
C ALA A 130 5.29 -2.21 14.90
N ILE A 131 5.12 -2.34 13.58
CA ILE A 131 5.05 -3.66 12.91
C ILE A 131 6.41 -4.37 12.93
N GLU A 132 7.50 -3.65 12.63
CA GLU A 132 8.87 -4.20 12.67
C GLU A 132 9.17 -4.81 14.04
N GLN A 133 8.88 -4.08 15.11
CA GLN A 133 9.06 -4.54 16.49
C GLN A 133 8.17 -5.74 16.83
N ARG A 134 6.91 -5.75 16.39
CA ARG A 134 5.95 -6.82 16.73
C ARG A 134 6.25 -8.13 16.01
N ASP A 135 6.55 -8.05 14.70
CA ASP A 135 6.51 -9.23 13.82
C ASP A 135 7.90 -9.79 13.50
N PHE A 136 8.92 -8.93 13.57
CA PHE A 136 10.28 -9.23 13.10
C PHE A 136 11.37 -9.08 14.16
N ALA A 137 11.04 -8.67 15.39
CA ALA A 137 11.99 -8.72 16.49
C ALA A 137 12.28 -10.16 16.95
N ASP A 138 13.53 -10.42 17.33
CA ASP A 138 13.98 -11.53 18.18
C ASP A 138 13.83 -12.98 17.68
N ARG A 139 13.98 -13.24 16.37
CA ARG A 139 14.12 -14.63 15.87
C ARG A 139 14.75 -14.73 14.48
N PRO A 140 15.42 -15.87 14.16
CA PRO A 140 15.82 -16.15 12.80
C PRO A 140 14.60 -16.28 11.89
N LEU A 141 14.64 -15.60 10.75
CA LEU A 141 13.56 -15.57 9.77
C LEU A 141 13.79 -16.64 8.70
N ASN A 142 12.73 -17.35 8.30
CA ASN A 142 12.79 -18.19 7.09
C ASN A 142 12.77 -17.32 5.81
N ARG A 143 12.97 -17.94 4.63
CA ARG A 143 13.02 -17.21 3.34
C ARG A 143 11.77 -16.35 3.08
N ALA A 144 10.58 -16.88 3.33
CA ALA A 144 9.33 -16.15 3.12
C ALA A 144 9.18 -14.96 4.09
N GLN A 145 9.54 -15.16 5.36
CA GLN A 145 9.58 -14.09 6.36
C GLN A 145 10.61 -13.02 6.01
N THR A 146 11.78 -13.43 5.52
CA THR A 146 12.84 -12.51 5.08
C THR A 146 12.38 -11.64 3.92
N LEU A 147 11.71 -12.21 2.92
CA LEU A 147 11.13 -11.44 1.82
C LEU A 147 10.09 -10.43 2.30
N ARG A 148 9.18 -10.84 3.20
CA ARG A 148 8.21 -9.90 3.81
C ARG A 148 8.89 -8.79 4.60
N TYR A 149 9.95 -9.12 5.34
CA TYR A 149 10.69 -8.12 6.09
C TYR A 149 11.40 -7.11 5.17
N LEU A 150 11.99 -7.58 4.06
CA LEU A 150 12.59 -6.70 3.05
C LEU A 150 11.58 -5.69 2.49
N LEU A 151 10.32 -6.11 2.27
CA LEU A 151 9.25 -5.21 1.83
C LEU A 151 8.95 -4.13 2.90
N LEU A 152 8.84 -4.52 4.18
CA LEU A 152 8.63 -3.57 5.28
C LEU A 152 9.80 -2.59 5.40
N GLN A 153 11.04 -3.07 5.29
CA GLN A 153 12.24 -2.23 5.31
C GLN A 153 12.27 -1.22 4.16
N SER A 154 11.79 -1.61 2.98
CA SER A 154 11.62 -0.68 1.86
C SER A 154 10.61 0.43 2.21
N GLY A 155 9.49 0.07 2.82
CA GLY A 155 8.50 1.03 3.32
C GLY A 155 9.08 1.99 4.36
N LEU A 156 9.77 1.46 5.38
CA LEU A 156 10.46 2.27 6.42
C LEU A 156 11.42 3.28 5.81
N LYS A 157 12.26 2.85 4.86
CA LYS A 157 13.21 3.73 4.16
C LYS A 157 12.48 4.79 3.33
N HIS A 158 11.42 4.41 2.63
CA HIS A 158 10.63 5.35 1.84
C HIS A 158 10.02 6.44 2.72
N GLU A 159 9.27 6.07 3.76
CA GLU A 159 8.59 7.03 4.63
C GLU A 159 9.59 7.94 5.37
N ALA A 160 10.72 7.40 5.82
CA ALA A 160 11.77 8.19 6.46
C ALA A 160 12.37 9.22 5.48
N ASN A 161 12.66 8.81 4.25
CA ASN A 161 13.21 9.70 3.23
C ASN A 161 12.22 10.81 2.84
N GLN A 162 10.93 10.48 2.72
CA GLN A 162 9.90 11.46 2.37
C GLN A 162 9.63 12.46 3.50
N ALA A 163 9.59 12.00 4.74
CA ALA A 163 9.48 12.88 5.90
C ALA A 163 10.68 13.83 6.00
N GLU A 164 11.90 13.31 5.78
CA GLU A 164 13.11 14.13 5.80
C GLU A 164 13.13 15.16 4.66
N PHE A 165 12.71 14.77 3.46
CA PHE A 165 12.55 15.69 2.34
C PHE A 165 11.58 16.84 2.67
N CYS A 166 10.41 16.52 3.23
CA CYS A 166 9.43 17.54 3.59
C CYS A 166 9.97 18.51 4.65
N LYS A 167 10.68 18.00 5.67
CA LYS A 167 11.32 18.83 6.71
C LYS A 167 12.35 19.78 6.12
N ARG A 168 13.22 19.27 5.25
CA ARG A 168 14.26 20.08 4.59
C ARG A 168 13.65 21.16 3.70
N ALA A 169 12.61 20.83 2.94
CA ALA A 169 11.91 21.80 2.11
C ALA A 169 11.24 22.89 2.95
N LEU A 170 10.55 22.52 4.03
CA LEU A 170 9.93 23.48 4.96
C LEU A 170 10.96 24.41 5.60
N ALA A 171 12.09 23.87 6.06
CA ALA A 171 13.15 24.68 6.66
C ALA A 171 13.74 25.71 5.69
N LEU A 172 13.75 25.45 4.38
CA LEU A 172 14.21 26.42 3.38
C LEU A 172 13.16 27.49 3.09
N ILE A 173 11.89 27.11 3.02
CA ILE A 173 10.79 28.01 2.63
C ILE A 173 10.39 28.92 3.79
N GLU A 174 10.39 28.43 5.03
CA GLU A 174 9.97 29.21 6.21
C GLU A 174 11.05 30.15 6.77
N VAL A 175 12.32 29.96 6.40
CA VAL A 175 13.43 30.84 6.84
C VAL A 175 13.49 32.15 6.05
N ASP A 176 12.99 32.14 4.81
CA ASP A 176 12.99 33.31 3.91
C ASP A 176 11.66 34.11 3.94
N SER A 177 10.82 33.90 4.97
CA SER A 177 9.51 34.56 5.16
C SER A 177 9.53 35.76 6.11
#